data_AF-A0A5N5HHN8-F1
#
_entry.id   AF-A0A5N5HHN8-F1
#
_cell.length_a   1.000
_cell.length_b   1.000
_cell.length_c   1.000
_cell.angle_alpha   90.00
_cell.angle_beta   90.00
_cell.angle_gamma   90.00
#
_symmetry.space_group_name_H-M   'P 1'
#
loop_
_entity.id
_entity.type
_entity.pdbx_description
1 polymer ?
#
loop_
_entity_poly.entity_id
_entity_poly.type
_entity_poly.pdbx_seq_one_letter_code
_entity_poly.pdbx_strand_id
1 'polypeptide(L)'
;MAGADLLQPGWEVFVDFRLFLLDQNKGIYLVLKDENINKMCFHAVMLDASFDRVIPLEAFTDPSNGYLVGDTCVFGAEVFVCKERRRGKEECITLNARLTYKHPWRIEKFSKLKYEWIESKPFNALVLYPKGRFGGKGNHVALYLALVDPKSLSPGTKILTEVTCRIINQEGHGDHFVRKGKHLFSTLDSFAGWTYFMPLEYLSRADRCYLLKNTCSMEAEVIVHGIGKQLC
;
A
#
# COMPACT_ATOMS: atom_id res chain seq x y z
N MET A 1 -9.10 -27.99 -18.86
CA MET A 1 -7.97 -27.08 -19.13
C MET A 1 -8.28 -26.34 -20.42
N ALA A 2 -8.77 -25.11 -20.31
CA ALA A 2 -8.96 -24.23 -21.47
C ALA A 2 -7.75 -23.28 -21.51
N GLY A 3 -7.20 -23.10 -22.72
CA GLY A 3 -5.91 -22.48 -22.97
C GLY A 3 -5.76 -21.08 -22.40
N ALA A 4 -4.56 -20.80 -21.93
CA ALA A 4 -4.08 -19.45 -21.64
C ALA A 4 -3.88 -18.69 -22.96
N ASP A 5 -4.96 -18.42 -23.67
CA ASP A 5 -4.97 -17.33 -24.64
C ASP A 5 -4.97 -16.05 -23.83
N LEU A 6 -3.76 -15.49 -23.67
CA LEU A 6 -3.48 -14.22 -23.03
C LEU A 6 -4.58 -13.22 -23.40
N LEU A 7 -5.33 -12.75 -22.40
CA LEU A 7 -6.27 -11.64 -22.58
C LEU A 7 -5.54 -10.52 -23.31
N GLN A 8 -6.11 -10.06 -24.43
CA GLN A 8 -5.53 -8.93 -25.13
C GLN A 8 -5.41 -7.74 -24.16
N PRO A 9 -4.35 -6.92 -24.25
CA PRO A 9 -4.23 -5.71 -23.45
C PRO A 9 -5.53 -4.88 -23.55
N GLY A 10 -6.09 -4.46 -22.41
CA GLY A 10 -7.31 -3.64 -22.35
C GLY A 10 -8.61 -4.40 -22.05
N TRP A 11 -8.56 -5.72 -21.85
CA TRP A 11 -9.74 -6.53 -21.51
C TRP A 11 -9.85 -6.77 -19.99
N GLU A 12 -11.01 -6.42 -19.43
CA GLU A 12 -11.39 -6.79 -18.06
C GLU A 12 -12.34 -7.99 -18.11
N VAL A 13 -12.04 -9.01 -17.31
CA VAL A 13 -12.95 -10.14 -17.09
C VAL A 13 -13.45 -10.08 -15.67
N PHE A 14 -14.75 -9.80 -15.54
CA PHE A 14 -15.42 -9.90 -14.25
C PHE A 14 -15.76 -11.36 -13.99
N VAL A 15 -15.29 -11.87 -12.87
CA VAL A 15 -15.57 -13.22 -12.41
C VAL A 15 -16.31 -13.10 -11.08
N ASP A 16 -17.51 -13.66 -11.04
CA ASP A 16 -18.18 -13.97 -9.79
C ASP A 16 -17.69 -15.36 -9.38
N PHE A 17 -17.00 -15.45 -8.25
CA PHE A 17 -16.51 -16.71 -7.73
C PHE A 17 -17.17 -16.97 -6.38
N ARG A 18 -17.51 -18.23 -6.13
CA ARG A 18 -18.05 -18.69 -4.85
C ARG A 18 -17.20 -19.81 -4.34
N LEU A 19 -16.72 -19.66 -3.12
CA LEU A 19 -15.99 -20.71 -2.42
C LEU A 19 -16.91 -21.42 -1.45
N PHE A 20 -16.70 -22.72 -1.33
CA PHE A 20 -17.46 -23.61 -0.49
C PHE A 20 -16.52 -24.43 0.37
N LEU A 21 -16.92 -24.70 1.60
CA LEU A 21 -16.23 -25.62 2.48
C LEU A 21 -17.20 -26.73 2.89
N LEU A 22 -16.81 -27.98 2.67
CA LEU A 22 -17.66 -29.12 3.01
C LEU A 22 -17.63 -29.39 4.51
N ASP A 23 -18.81 -29.39 5.15
CA ASP A 23 -19.02 -30.08 6.42
C ASP A 23 -19.08 -31.58 6.10
N GLN A 24 -17.98 -32.29 6.36
CA GLN A 24 -17.83 -33.71 6.07
C GLN A 24 -18.68 -34.60 6.99
N ASN A 25 -19.18 -34.07 8.11
CA ASN A 25 -20.06 -34.80 9.02
C ASN A 25 -21.50 -34.79 8.50
N LYS A 26 -21.95 -33.66 7.96
CA LYS A 26 -23.34 -33.45 7.50
C LYS A 26 -23.52 -33.59 6.00
N GLY A 27 -22.43 -33.59 5.23
CA GLY A 27 -22.45 -33.64 3.76
C GLY A 27 -22.98 -32.37 3.10
N ILE A 28 -22.92 -31.23 3.80
CA ILE A 28 -23.44 -29.94 3.33
C ILE A 28 -22.29 -28.94 3.14
N TYR A 29 -22.44 -28.02 2.19
CA TYR A 29 -21.44 -26.99 1.92
C TYR A 29 -21.77 -25.69 2.66
N LEU A 30 -20.80 -25.16 3.40
CA LEU A 30 -20.80 -23.79 3.86
C LEU A 30 -20.38 -22.88 2.70
N VAL A 31 -21.23 -21.92 2.34
CA VAL A 31 -20.89 -20.88 1.36
C VAL A 31 -20.09 -19.80 2.05
N LEU A 32 -18.87 -19.58 1.56
CA LEU A 32 -17.96 -18.58 2.09
C LEU A 32 -18.28 -17.24 1.42
N LYS A 33 -18.87 -16.31 2.18
CA LYS A 33 -19.31 -15.00 1.67
C LYS A 33 -18.50 -13.88 2.32
N ASP A 34 -18.03 -12.94 1.50
CA ASP A 34 -17.62 -11.60 1.91
C ASP A 34 -18.36 -10.63 0.97
N GLU A 35 -18.75 -9.48 1.51
CA GLU A 35 -19.43 -8.43 0.74
C GLU A 35 -18.51 -7.84 -0.35
N ASN A 36 -17.19 -8.01 -0.23
CA ASN A 36 -16.20 -7.67 -1.25
C ASN A 36 -15.81 -8.85 -2.18
N ILE A 37 -16.31 -10.07 -1.96
CA ILE A 37 -15.89 -11.30 -2.68
C ILE A 37 -16.63 -11.52 -4.00
N ASN A 38 -17.89 -11.09 -4.14
CA ASN A 38 -18.74 -11.58 -5.25
C ASN A 38 -18.40 -11.03 -6.65
N LYS A 39 -17.39 -10.15 -6.79
CA LYS A 39 -16.94 -9.62 -8.09
C LYS A 39 -15.45 -9.34 -8.08
N MET A 40 -14.64 -10.27 -8.59
CA MET A 40 -13.23 -10.00 -8.88
C MET A 40 -13.09 -9.49 -10.32
N CYS A 41 -12.30 -8.44 -10.52
CA CYS A 41 -11.89 -8.00 -11.85
C CYS A 41 -10.50 -8.54 -12.15
N PHE A 42 -10.39 -9.43 -13.15
CA PHE A 42 -9.11 -9.93 -13.63
C PHE A 42 -8.69 -9.15 -14.89
N HIS A 43 -7.44 -8.72 -14.92
CA HIS A 43 -6.80 -8.05 -16.05
C HIS A 43 -5.36 -8.54 -16.21
N ALA A 44 -4.71 -8.28 -17.35
CA ALA A 44 -3.39 -8.85 -17.73
C ALA A 44 -2.25 -8.72 -16.68
N VAL A 45 -2.36 -7.78 -15.73
CA VAL A 45 -1.36 -7.51 -14.67
C VAL A 45 -1.76 -8.08 -13.28
N MET A 46 -2.98 -8.60 -13.14
CA MET A 46 -3.53 -9.17 -11.90
C MET A 46 -4.03 -10.57 -12.22
N LEU A 47 -3.10 -11.52 -12.14
CA LEU A 47 -3.32 -12.94 -12.45
C LEU A 47 -3.83 -13.71 -11.22
N ASP A 48 -3.67 -13.13 -10.03
CA ASP A 48 -3.86 -13.83 -8.76
C ASP A 48 -4.84 -13.06 -7.85
N ALA A 49 -5.75 -13.78 -7.21
CA ALA A 49 -6.68 -13.27 -6.21
C ALA A 49 -6.40 -13.97 -4.88
N SER A 50 -6.12 -13.22 -3.81
CA SER A 50 -5.92 -13.75 -2.45
C SER A 50 -7.12 -13.45 -1.55
N PHE A 51 -7.35 -14.31 -0.56
CA PHE A 51 -8.49 -14.23 0.35
C PHE A 51 -8.00 -14.08 1.79
N ASP A 52 -8.30 -12.96 2.42
CA ASP A 52 -7.71 -12.65 3.73
C ASP A 52 -8.52 -13.21 4.91
N ARG A 53 -9.83 -13.46 4.78
CA ARG A 53 -10.66 -14.00 5.87
C ARG A 53 -11.87 -14.78 5.37
N VAL A 54 -11.82 -16.09 5.56
CA VAL A 54 -12.85 -17.01 5.04
C VAL A 54 -13.65 -17.63 6.20
N ILE A 55 -12.97 -18.09 7.26
CA ILE A 55 -13.58 -18.58 8.52
C ILE A 55 -12.59 -18.40 9.70
N PRO A 56 -13.08 -18.21 10.95
CA PRO A 56 -12.23 -18.26 12.13
C PRO A 56 -11.56 -19.63 12.28
N LEU A 57 -10.28 -19.65 12.70
CA LEU A 57 -9.52 -20.89 12.90
C LEU A 57 -10.19 -21.82 13.92
N GLU A 58 -10.79 -21.24 14.96
CA GLU A 58 -11.53 -21.97 15.99
C GLU A 58 -12.71 -22.75 15.40
N ALA A 59 -13.49 -22.12 14.52
CA ALA A 59 -14.60 -22.78 13.85
C ALA A 59 -14.15 -23.84 12.84
N PHE A 60 -13.01 -23.62 12.17
CA PHE A 60 -12.43 -24.58 11.21
C PHE A 60 -11.93 -25.87 11.88
N THR A 61 -11.28 -25.72 13.04
CA THR A 61 -10.63 -26.83 13.75
C THR A 61 -11.56 -27.56 14.71
N ASP A 62 -12.74 -27.01 15.01
CA ASP A 62 -13.77 -27.66 15.82
C ASP A 62 -14.30 -28.93 15.12
N PRO A 63 -14.09 -30.13 15.68
CA PRO A 63 -14.53 -31.38 15.08
C PRO A 63 -16.06 -31.48 14.88
N SER A 64 -16.85 -30.74 15.66
CA SER A 64 -18.31 -30.74 15.55
C SER A 64 -18.82 -30.06 14.27
N ASN A 65 -18.02 -29.17 13.68
CA ASN A 65 -18.34 -28.46 12.45
C ASN A 65 -17.97 -29.26 11.19
N GLY A 66 -17.16 -30.32 11.32
CA GLY A 66 -16.87 -31.25 10.22
C GLY A 66 -16.01 -30.71 9.09
N TYR A 67 -15.41 -29.52 9.24
CA TYR A 67 -14.59 -28.91 8.20
C TYR A 67 -13.20 -29.53 8.08
N LEU A 68 -12.60 -29.93 9.21
CA LEU A 68 -11.32 -30.62 9.29
C LEU A 68 -11.52 -32.00 9.93
N VAL A 69 -11.48 -33.05 9.11
CA VAL A 69 -11.65 -34.44 9.56
C VAL A 69 -10.41 -35.23 9.17
N GLY A 70 -9.72 -35.80 10.17
CA GLY A 70 -8.52 -36.61 9.93
C GLY A 70 -7.41 -35.85 9.18
N ASP A 71 -7.22 -34.57 9.51
CA ASP A 71 -6.27 -33.66 8.84
C ASP A 71 -6.58 -33.37 7.36
N THR A 72 -7.81 -33.68 6.93
CA THR A 72 -8.30 -33.39 5.57
C THR A 72 -9.48 -32.45 5.60
N CYS A 73 -9.52 -31.55 4.61
CA CYS A 73 -10.63 -30.63 4.37
C CYS A 73 -10.93 -30.60 2.87
N VAL A 74 -12.19 -30.33 2.51
CA VAL A 74 -12.65 -30.34 1.11
C VAL A 74 -13.24 -28.98 0.75
N PHE A 75 -12.65 -28.36 -0.27
CA PHE A 75 -13.11 -27.08 -0.80
C PHE A 75 -13.82 -27.28 -2.15
N GLY A 76 -14.91 -26.54 -2.34
CA GLY A 76 -15.56 -26.36 -3.64
C GLY A 76 -15.33 -24.93 -4.14
N ALA A 77 -15.30 -24.77 -5.45
CA ALA A 77 -15.26 -23.46 -6.09
C ALA A 77 -16.20 -23.44 -7.30
N GLU A 78 -17.13 -22.49 -7.33
CA GLU A 78 -17.87 -22.14 -8.53
C GLU A 78 -17.28 -20.86 -9.11
N VAL A 79 -17.06 -20.86 -10.42
CA VAL A 79 -16.50 -19.72 -11.15
C VAL A 79 -17.46 -19.36 -12.27
N PHE A 80 -18.09 -18.20 -12.15
CA PHE A 80 -18.98 -17.63 -13.17
C PHE A 80 -18.26 -16.49 -13.86
N VAL A 81 -17.93 -16.68 -15.14
CA VAL A 81 -17.44 -15.59 -15.99
C VAL A 81 -18.63 -14.72 -16.38
N CYS A 82 -18.68 -13.48 -15.89
CA CYS A 82 -19.71 -12.53 -16.29
C CYS A 82 -19.55 -12.24 -17.80
N LYS A 83 -20.62 -12.43 -18.59
CA LYS A 83 -20.60 -12.24 -20.05
C LYS A 83 -20.35 -10.79 -20.50
N GLU A 84 -20.45 -9.82 -19.59
CA GLU A 84 -20.10 -8.43 -19.88
C GLU A 84 -18.58 -8.26 -19.99
N ARG A 85 -18.10 -8.40 -21.23
CA ARG A 85 -16.83 -7.82 -21.67
C ARG A 85 -17.04 -6.32 -21.76
N ARG A 86 -16.67 -5.58 -20.72
CA ARG A 86 -16.58 -4.13 -20.83
C ARG A 86 -15.22 -3.81 -21.42
N ARG A 87 -15.16 -2.87 -22.37
CA ARG A 87 -13.95 -2.07 -22.54
C ARG A 87 -13.77 -1.40 -21.18
N GLY A 88 -12.84 -1.91 -20.38
CA GLY A 88 -12.55 -1.35 -19.07
C GLY A 88 -12.29 0.14 -19.25
N LYS A 89 -12.60 0.94 -18.22
CA LYS A 89 -12.21 2.34 -18.19
C LYS A 89 -10.70 2.36 -17.92
N GLU A 90 -9.95 1.95 -18.94
CA GLU A 90 -8.55 1.55 -18.94
C GLU A 90 -7.74 2.54 -18.12
N GLU A 91 -7.11 2.15 -17.01
CA GLU A 91 -5.96 2.91 -16.50
C GLU A 91 -4.70 2.17 -16.95
N CYS A 92 -4.20 2.49 -18.14
CA CYS A 92 -2.94 1.92 -18.58
C CYS A 92 -1.81 2.60 -17.81
N ILE A 93 -1.20 1.87 -16.87
CA ILE A 93 0.08 2.27 -16.28
C ILE A 93 1.15 2.00 -17.33
N THR A 94 1.52 3.05 -18.06
CA THR A 94 2.74 2.99 -18.86
C THR A 94 3.91 2.95 -17.87
N LEU A 95 4.53 1.78 -17.74
CA LEU A 95 5.82 1.62 -17.09
C LEU A 95 6.87 2.31 -17.96
N ASN A 96 6.95 3.63 -17.80
CA ASN A 96 8.11 4.37 -18.28
C ASN A 96 9.32 3.94 -17.44
N ALA A 97 10.52 4.09 -17.99
CA ALA A 97 11.79 3.75 -17.32
C ALA A 97 11.74 4.06 -15.81
N ARG A 98 12.10 3.09 -14.97
CA ARG A 98 12.02 3.17 -13.51
C ARG A 98 12.78 4.40 -13.01
N LEU A 99 12.08 5.52 -12.79
CA LEU A 99 12.69 6.74 -12.30
C LEU A 99 12.88 6.60 -10.80
N THR A 100 14.14 6.65 -10.38
CA THR A 100 14.49 6.68 -8.96
C THR A 100 14.95 8.08 -8.62
N TYR A 101 14.29 8.69 -7.65
CA TYR A 101 14.63 10.00 -7.13
C TYR A 101 15.05 9.86 -5.66
N LYS A 102 16.19 10.45 -5.31
CA LYS A 102 16.68 10.49 -3.93
C LYS A 102 16.82 11.92 -3.49
N HIS A 103 16.26 12.23 -2.33
CA HIS A 103 16.32 13.57 -1.75
C HIS A 103 16.84 13.51 -0.31
N PRO A 104 18.09 13.94 -0.08
CA PRO A 104 18.57 14.19 1.27
C PRO A 104 18.01 15.52 1.79
N TRP A 105 17.58 15.54 3.04
CA TRP A 105 17.00 16.70 3.69
C TRP A 105 17.53 16.87 5.10
N ARG A 106 18.22 17.99 5.33
CA ARG A 106 18.81 18.34 6.64
C ARG A 106 17.99 19.44 7.29
N ILE A 107 17.59 19.20 8.54
CA ILE A 107 16.74 20.09 9.32
C ILE A 107 17.50 20.51 10.57
N GLU A 108 17.90 21.77 10.61
CA GLU A 108 18.59 22.36 11.75
C GLU A 108 17.62 22.89 12.79
N LYS A 109 18.08 22.95 14.04
CA LYS A 109 17.31 23.47 15.18
C LYS A 109 15.94 22.77 15.31
N PHE A 110 15.89 21.46 15.06
CA PHE A 110 14.65 20.67 14.97
C PHE A 110 13.71 20.88 16.16
N SER A 111 14.24 20.84 17.40
CA SER A 111 13.45 21.03 18.61
C SER A 111 12.87 22.44 18.76
N LYS A 112 13.44 23.42 18.05
CA LYS A 112 13.01 24.84 18.07
C LYS A 112 12.04 25.17 16.94
N LEU A 113 11.65 24.20 16.11
CA LEU A 113 10.65 24.41 15.07
C LEU A 113 9.32 24.81 15.70
N LYS A 114 8.86 26.01 15.34
CA LYS A 114 7.58 26.57 15.79
C LYS A 114 6.41 26.20 14.86
N TYR A 115 6.72 25.87 13.62
CA TYR A 115 5.73 25.50 12.61
C TYR A 115 5.14 24.12 12.90
N GLU A 116 3.86 23.95 12.57
CA GLU A 116 3.19 22.65 12.68
C GLU A 116 3.79 21.63 11.70
N TRP A 117 4.20 22.11 10.52
CA TRP A 117 4.91 21.33 9.51
C TRP A 117 5.99 22.15 8.81
N ILE A 118 6.90 21.46 8.14
CA ILE A 118 7.90 22.05 7.23
C ILE A 118 8.00 21.24 5.93
N GLU A 119 8.40 21.89 4.84
CA GLU A 119 8.57 21.30 3.52
C GLU A 119 10.04 21.25 3.10
N SER A 120 10.42 20.19 2.38
CA SER A 120 11.77 20.05 1.85
C SER A 120 12.01 20.94 0.62
N LYS A 121 12.86 21.96 0.72
CA LYS A 121 13.26 22.78 -0.44
C LYS A 121 14.44 22.15 -1.18
N PRO A 122 14.56 22.32 -2.51
CA PRO A 122 13.69 23.10 -3.40
C PRO A 122 12.47 22.33 -3.96
N PHE A 123 12.41 21.01 -3.74
CA PHE A 123 11.44 20.16 -4.42
C PHE A 123 10.04 20.15 -3.79
N ASN A 124 9.84 20.73 -2.59
CA ASN A 124 8.62 20.77 -1.77
C ASN A 124 7.82 19.45 -1.73
N ALA A 125 8.50 18.32 -1.94
CA ALA A 125 7.86 17.02 -2.09
C ALA A 125 7.74 16.28 -0.76
N LEU A 126 8.58 16.58 0.24
CA LEU A 126 8.47 16.01 1.59
C LEU A 126 7.85 17.03 2.53
N VAL A 127 6.83 16.59 3.27
CA VAL A 127 6.17 17.36 4.32
C VAL A 127 6.37 16.65 5.64
N LEU A 128 7.07 17.31 6.56
CA LEU A 128 7.33 16.81 7.89
C LEU A 128 6.44 17.52 8.90
N TYR A 129 5.83 16.77 9.80
CA TYR A 129 5.22 17.28 11.03
C TYR A 129 6.11 16.85 12.20
N PRO A 130 7.02 17.73 12.68
CA PRO A 130 8.02 17.38 13.69
C PRO A 130 7.42 16.95 15.02
N LYS A 131 6.18 17.39 15.31
CA LYS A 131 5.41 17.04 16.52
C LYS A 131 4.20 16.16 16.20
N GLY A 132 4.18 15.56 15.02
CA GLY A 132 3.12 14.65 14.57
C GLY A 132 1.88 15.35 14.03
N ARG A 133 1.02 14.53 13.42
CA ARG A 133 -0.26 14.94 12.82
C ARG A 133 -1.34 13.93 13.23
N PHE A 134 -2.61 14.35 13.25
CA PHE A 134 -3.75 13.49 13.58
C PHE A 134 -3.52 12.70 14.87
N GLY A 135 -3.79 11.38 14.89
CA GLY A 135 -3.58 10.53 16.07
C GLY A 135 -2.13 10.39 16.53
N GLY A 136 -1.14 10.80 15.72
CA GLY A 136 0.28 10.80 16.08
C GLY A 136 0.77 12.07 16.78
N LYS A 137 -0.08 13.10 16.88
CA LYS A 137 0.31 14.42 17.41
C LYS A 137 0.79 14.31 18.87
N GLY A 138 1.94 14.92 19.16
CA GLY A 138 2.60 14.91 20.47
C GLY A 138 3.46 13.69 20.76
N ASN A 139 3.31 12.58 20.02
CA ASN A 139 3.96 11.30 20.32
C ASN A 139 4.88 10.80 19.20
N HIS A 140 4.56 11.12 17.94
CA HIS A 140 5.31 10.64 16.77
C HIS A 140 5.67 11.81 15.86
N VAL A 141 6.80 11.70 15.17
CA VAL A 141 7.02 12.41 13.93
C VAL A 141 6.09 11.84 12.87
N ALA A 142 5.47 12.70 12.07
CA ALA A 142 4.76 12.27 10.86
C ALA A 142 5.48 12.81 9.62
N LEU A 143 5.56 11.99 8.58
CA LEU A 143 6.27 12.31 7.34
C LEU A 143 5.42 11.88 6.15
N TYR A 144 5.27 12.79 5.20
CA TYR A 144 4.45 12.60 4.02
C TYR A 144 5.18 13.05 2.77
N LEU A 145 4.76 12.50 1.64
CA LEU A 145 5.06 13.01 0.32
C LEU A 145 3.86 13.74 -0.24
N ALA A 146 4.13 14.87 -0.88
CA ALA A 146 3.18 15.66 -1.63
C ALA A 146 3.60 15.70 -3.10
N LEU A 147 2.63 15.59 -4.00
CA LEU A 147 2.84 15.95 -5.40
C LEU A 147 3.06 17.47 -5.50
N VAL A 148 4.16 17.87 -6.13
CA VAL A 148 4.63 19.27 -6.21
C VAL A 148 3.69 20.15 -7.02
N ASP A 149 3.16 19.62 -8.12
CA ASP A 149 2.14 20.30 -8.92
C ASP A 149 1.09 19.29 -9.42
N PRO A 150 0.09 18.97 -8.58
CA PRO A 150 -0.97 18.05 -8.98
C PRO A 150 -1.77 18.58 -10.17
N LYS A 151 -1.85 19.91 -10.36
CA LYS A 151 -2.63 20.53 -11.44
C LYS A 151 -1.96 20.35 -12.81
N SER A 152 -0.67 20.09 -12.84
CA SER A 152 0.05 19.72 -14.06
C SER A 152 -0.30 18.32 -14.58
N LEU A 153 -0.90 17.47 -13.75
CA LEU A 153 -1.30 16.12 -14.14
C LEU A 153 -2.65 16.16 -14.88
N SER A 154 -2.74 15.42 -15.99
CA SER A 154 -4.01 15.20 -16.68
C SER A 154 -5.05 14.58 -15.72
N PRO A 155 -6.33 14.98 -15.77
CA PRO A 155 -7.38 14.34 -14.99
C PRO A 155 -7.39 12.82 -15.19
N GLY A 156 -7.59 12.05 -14.12
CA GLY A 156 -7.56 10.58 -14.17
C GLY A 156 -6.15 9.96 -14.22
N THR A 157 -5.09 10.78 -14.09
CA THR A 157 -3.72 10.26 -13.96
C THR A 157 -3.50 9.71 -12.56
N LYS A 158 -2.93 8.51 -12.48
CA LYS A 158 -2.43 7.91 -11.24
C LYS A 158 -0.95 7.58 -11.36
N ILE A 159 -0.19 7.81 -10.30
CA ILE A 159 1.25 7.56 -10.27
C ILE A 159 1.52 6.51 -9.19
N LEU A 160 1.95 5.32 -9.62
CA LEU A 160 2.34 4.27 -8.68
C LEU A 160 3.78 4.49 -8.26
N THR A 161 3.98 4.67 -6.96
CA THR A 161 5.29 4.93 -6.38
C THR A 161 5.59 3.93 -5.27
N GLU A 162 6.86 3.58 -5.15
CA GLU A 162 7.41 2.94 -3.96
C GLU A 162 8.34 3.93 -3.28
N VAL A 163 8.10 4.18 -2.01
CA VAL A 163 8.77 5.22 -1.24
C VAL A 163 9.49 4.57 -0.08
N THR A 164 10.77 4.89 0.07
CA THR A 164 11.57 4.59 1.24
C THR A 164 11.99 5.90 1.90
N CYS A 165 11.55 6.14 3.13
CA CYS A 165 11.98 7.27 3.92
C CYS A 165 12.87 6.83 5.08
N ARG A 166 13.93 7.58 5.33
CA ARG A 166 14.97 7.30 6.31
C ARG A 166 15.19 8.51 7.21
N ILE A 167 15.33 8.28 8.52
CA ILE A 167 16.00 9.22 9.44
C ILE A 167 17.39 8.67 9.69
N ILE A 168 18.39 9.48 9.37
CA ILE A 168 19.79 9.10 9.32
C ILE A 168 20.38 9.17 10.74
N ASN A 169 20.98 8.08 11.17
CA ASN A 169 21.87 8.07 12.33
C ASN A 169 23.17 8.78 11.94
N GLN A 170 23.57 9.78 12.73
CA GLN A 170 24.64 10.71 12.36
C GLN A 170 26.03 10.34 12.91
N GLU A 171 26.18 9.20 13.59
CA GLU A 171 27.48 8.70 14.08
C GLU A 171 28.12 7.66 13.15
N GLY A 172 27.50 7.37 12.00
CA GLY A 172 28.09 6.54 10.93
C GLY A 172 28.12 5.03 11.20
N HIS A 173 28.05 4.60 12.46
CA HIS A 173 28.05 3.18 12.87
C HIS A 173 26.68 2.65 13.30
N GLY A 174 25.69 3.52 13.48
CA GLY A 174 24.33 3.12 13.88
C GLY A 174 23.37 3.00 12.70
N ASP A 175 22.35 2.15 12.88
CA ASP A 175 21.32 1.93 11.86
C ASP A 175 20.47 3.19 11.63
N HIS A 176 20.07 3.38 10.38
CA HIS A 176 19.06 4.38 10.03
C HIS A 176 17.67 3.86 10.39
N PHE A 177 16.79 4.75 10.80
CA PHE A 177 15.39 4.39 10.96
C PHE A 177 14.69 4.47 9.60
N VAL A 178 14.10 3.37 9.14
CA VAL A 178 13.56 3.25 7.78
C VAL A 178 12.09 2.86 7.80
N ARG A 179 11.27 3.51 6.97
CA ARG A 179 9.96 2.98 6.55
C ARG A 179 9.85 2.93 5.04
N LYS A 180 9.17 1.90 4.56
CA LYS A 180 8.89 1.66 3.14
C LYS A 180 7.39 1.49 2.92
N GLY A 181 6.89 1.95 1.78
CA GLY A 181 5.48 1.84 1.42
C GLY A 181 5.26 2.07 -0.06
N LYS A 182 4.16 1.52 -0.59
CA LYS A 182 3.69 1.83 -1.93
C LYS A 182 2.53 2.82 -1.82
N HIS A 183 2.56 3.85 -2.64
CA HIS A 183 1.55 4.90 -2.67
C HIS A 183 1.11 5.16 -4.10
N LEU A 184 -0.21 5.30 -4.26
CA LEU A 184 -0.84 5.69 -5.51
C LEU A 184 -1.24 7.15 -5.41
N PHE A 185 -0.54 8.01 -6.15
CA PHE A 185 -0.83 9.44 -6.15
C PHE A 185 -1.76 9.81 -7.30
N SER A 186 -2.66 10.75 -7.08
CA SER A 186 -3.52 11.32 -8.13
C SER A 186 -3.75 12.81 -7.87
N THR A 187 -4.50 13.48 -8.74
CA THR A 187 -4.92 14.86 -8.50
C THR A 187 -5.82 15.01 -7.26
N LEU A 188 -6.60 13.96 -6.94
CA LEU A 188 -7.46 13.90 -5.76
C LEU A 188 -6.69 13.42 -4.51
N ASP A 189 -5.75 12.49 -4.70
CA ASP A 189 -4.94 11.90 -3.64
C ASP A 189 -3.47 12.28 -3.84
N SER A 190 -3.19 13.57 -3.69
CA SER A 190 -1.86 14.16 -3.94
C SER A 190 -0.91 14.08 -2.75
N PHE A 191 -1.33 13.44 -1.65
CA PHE A 191 -0.64 13.46 -0.37
C PHE A 191 -0.72 12.10 0.33
N ALA A 192 0.43 11.49 0.62
CA ALA A 192 0.48 10.16 1.24
C ALA A 192 1.72 9.98 2.11
N GLY A 193 1.67 9.12 3.12
CA GLY A 193 2.79 8.89 4.03
C GLY A 193 2.39 8.27 5.35
N TRP A 194 3.12 8.61 6.41
CA TRP A 194 2.99 7.96 7.72
C TRP A 194 2.69 8.96 8.83
N THR A 195 1.48 8.83 9.40
CA THR A 195 1.06 9.52 10.62
C THR A 195 1.90 9.12 11.84
N TYR A 196 2.31 7.84 11.88
CA TYR A 196 3.14 7.26 12.95
C TYR A 196 4.51 6.84 12.38
N PHE A 197 5.29 7.81 11.89
CA PHE A 197 6.57 7.53 11.25
C PHE A 197 7.60 7.03 12.28
N MET A 198 8.03 7.90 13.19
CA MET A 198 9.00 7.58 14.25
C MET A 198 8.50 8.13 15.60
N PRO A 199 8.54 7.36 16.69
CA PRO A 199 8.23 7.88 18.02
C PRO A 199 9.18 9.02 18.42
N LEU A 200 8.67 10.11 19.00
CA LEU A 200 9.47 11.26 19.41
C LEU A 200 10.47 10.90 20.52
N GLU A 201 10.08 10.01 21.42
CA GLU A 201 10.98 9.45 22.45
C GLU A 201 12.19 8.76 21.80
N TYR A 202 11.98 8.05 20.70
CA TYR A 202 13.05 7.37 20.00
C TYR A 202 13.96 8.34 19.23
N LEU A 203 13.38 9.42 18.67
CA LEU A 203 14.13 10.48 18.00
C LEU A 203 15.03 11.28 18.95
N SER A 204 14.52 11.60 20.15
CA SER A 204 15.18 12.50 21.11
C SER A 204 16.28 11.84 21.93
N ARG A 205 16.36 10.51 21.88
CA ARG A 205 17.36 9.70 22.57
C ARG A 205 18.77 9.96 22.06
N ALA A 206 19.62 10.46 22.96
CA ALA A 206 21.01 10.81 22.65
C ALA A 206 21.85 9.61 22.19
N ASP A 207 21.60 8.42 22.74
CA ASP A 207 22.29 7.16 22.38
C ASP A 207 21.95 6.64 20.98
N ARG A 208 20.93 7.21 20.33
CA ARG A 208 20.46 6.81 18.99
C ARG A 208 20.94 7.73 17.88
N CYS A 209 21.51 8.89 18.21
CA CYS A 209 22.21 9.78 17.28
C CYS A 209 21.41 10.24 16.04
N TYR A 210 20.07 10.19 16.10
CA TYR A 210 19.20 10.71 15.04
C TYR A 210 19.08 12.23 15.08
N LEU A 211 19.15 12.82 16.29
CA LEU A 211 19.10 14.26 16.53
C LEU A 211 20.42 14.76 17.13
N LEU A 212 21.46 14.92 16.30
CA LEU A 212 22.78 15.37 16.75
C LEU A 212 22.91 16.90 16.64
N LYS A 213 23.39 17.56 17.70
CA LYS A 213 23.49 19.04 17.77
C LYS A 213 22.17 19.76 17.38
N ASN A 214 21.04 19.15 17.72
CA ASN A 214 19.69 19.60 17.36
C ASN A 214 19.43 19.65 15.84
N THR A 215 20.13 18.82 15.08
CA THR A 215 19.96 18.68 13.64
C THR A 215 19.49 17.26 13.33
N CYS A 216 18.42 17.14 12.55
CA CYS A 216 17.90 15.88 12.05
C CYS A 216 18.23 15.77 10.55
N SER A 217 18.75 14.63 10.12
CA SER A 217 19.05 14.35 8.72
C SER A 217 18.12 13.25 8.24
N MET A 218 17.48 13.48 7.11
CA MET A 218 16.47 12.60 6.53
C MET A 218 16.81 12.33 5.08
N GLU A 219 16.32 11.22 4.55
CA GLU A 219 16.39 10.91 3.13
C GLU A 219 15.07 10.31 2.67
N ALA A 220 14.59 10.71 1.51
CA ALA A 220 13.52 10.01 0.82
C ALA A 220 14.00 9.49 -0.52
N GLU A 221 13.77 8.21 -0.77
CA GLU A 221 13.98 7.53 -2.04
C GLU A 221 12.62 7.16 -2.62
N VAL A 222 12.30 7.72 -3.78
CA VAL A 222 11.04 7.54 -4.49
C VAL A 222 11.33 6.84 -5.79
N ILE A 223 10.70 5.69 -5.97
CA ILE A 223 10.75 4.90 -7.18
C ILE A 223 9.39 5.03 -7.86
N VAL A 224 9.35 5.67 -9.02
CA VAL A 224 8.13 5.72 -9.84
C VAL A 224 8.12 4.47 -10.70
N HIS A 225 7.14 3.60 -10.46
CA HIS A 225 6.95 2.37 -11.22
C HIS A 225 6.25 2.63 -12.54
N GLY A 226 5.34 3.60 -12.58
CA GLY A 226 4.71 4.03 -13.83
C GLY A 226 3.57 5.02 -13.61
N ILE A 227 3.07 5.56 -14.72
CA ILE A 227 1.97 6.52 -14.75
C ILE A 227 0.77 5.84 -15.41
N GLY A 228 -0.26 5.58 -14.63
CA GLY A 228 -1.60 5.18 -15.05
C GLY A 228 -2.32 6.36 -15.69
N LYS A 229 -2.77 6.22 -16.93
CA LYS A 229 -3.72 7.15 -17.52
C LYS A 229 -5.02 6.45 -17.80
N GLN A 230 -6.13 7.08 -17.41
CA GLN A 230 -7.44 6.66 -17.85
C GLN A 230 -7.56 6.86 -19.38
N LEU A 231 -7.58 5.79 -20.17
CA LEU A 231 -7.89 5.82 -21.60
C LEU A 231 -9.41 5.93 -21.74
N CYS A 232 -9.82 6.86 -22.60
CA CYS A 232 -11.21 7.17 -22.91
C CYS A 232 -11.87 6.08 -23.75
#